data_AF-A0AAA9Z5Z7-F1
#
_entry.id   AF-A0AAA9Z5Z7-F1
#
_cell.length_a   1.000
_cell.length_b   1.000
_cell.length_c   1.000
_cell.angle_alpha   90.00
_cell.angle_beta   90.00
_cell.angle_gamma   90.00
#
_symmetry.space_group_name_H-M   'P 1'
#
loop_
_entity.id
_entity.type
_entity.pdbx_description
1 polymer ?
#
loop_
_entity_poly.entity_id
_entity_poly.type
_entity_poly.pdbx_seq_one_letter_code
_entity_poly.pdbx_strand_id
1 'polypeptide(L)'
;MAYTYTIINELEKRNQVDAIYVDFSKAFDKVPHDLAIEKLNRLGLPSWIIRWLKSYLSSRKAFVKVHDGRSNVFDIPSGVPQGSHLGPLIFILFINDLCAKINLNKLLYADDLKIFRVIIAEIPPV
;
A
#
# COMPACT_ATOMS: atom_id res chain seq x y z
N MET A 1 -1.24 19.06 -0.40
CA MET A 1 -1.59 20.36 -1.03
C MET A 1 -2.04 20.23 -2.48
N ALA A 2 -1.44 19.38 -3.31
CA ALA A 2 -1.81 19.27 -4.74
C ALA A 2 -3.30 18.99 -5.01
N TYR A 3 -3.91 18.00 -4.34
CA TYR A 3 -5.31 17.61 -4.60
C TYR A 3 -6.33 18.70 -4.27
N THR A 4 -6.26 19.27 -3.06
CA THR A 4 -7.20 20.33 -2.64
C THR A 4 -7.08 21.56 -3.55
N TYR A 5 -5.86 21.91 -3.95
CA TYR A 5 -5.62 22.98 -4.92
C TYR A 5 -6.24 22.67 -6.28
N THR A 6 -6.07 21.45 -6.80
CA THR A 6 -6.74 21.02 -8.05
C THR A 6 -8.26 21.13 -7.95
N ILE A 7 -8.87 20.66 -6.86
CA ILE A 7 -10.34 20.75 -6.70
C ILE A 7 -10.79 22.21 -6.73
N ILE A 8 -10.15 23.09 -5.94
CA ILE A 8 -10.55 24.50 -5.84
C ILE A 8 -10.45 25.18 -7.20
N ASN A 9 -9.31 25.02 -7.88
CA ASN A 9 -9.09 25.63 -9.20
C ASN A 9 -10.08 25.16 -10.26
N GLU A 10 -10.42 23.86 -10.28
CA GLU A 10 -11.35 23.32 -11.27
C GLU A 10 -12.80 23.65 -10.93
N LEU A 11 -13.14 23.75 -9.64
CA LEU A 11 -14.43 24.23 -9.19
C LEU A 11 -14.67 25.69 -9.61
N GLU A 12 -13.67 26.57 -9.48
CA GLU A 12 -13.74 27.96 -9.95
C GLU A 12 -14.01 28.05 -11.46
N LYS A 13 -13.47 27.11 -12.24
CA LYS A 13 -13.72 26.97 -13.69
C LYS A 13 -15.06 26.29 -14.02
N ARG A 14 -15.83 25.86 -13.02
CA ARG A 14 -17.05 25.05 -13.15
C ARG A 14 -16.84 23.70 -13.82
N ASN A 15 -15.63 23.16 -13.73
CA ASN A 15 -15.31 21.81 -14.21
C ASN A 15 -15.68 20.78 -13.15
N GLN A 16 -16.04 19.57 -13.60
CA GLN A 16 -16.28 18.43 -12.71
C GLN A 16 -14.96 17.74 -12.38
N VAL A 17 -14.80 17.32 -11.13
CA VAL A 17 -13.68 16.49 -10.67
C VAL A 17 -14.22 15.24 -10.01
N ASP A 18 -13.91 14.09 -10.58
CA ASP A 18 -14.28 12.80 -10.03
C ASP A 18 -13.11 12.22 -9.22
N ALA A 19 -13.42 11.60 -8.09
CA ALA A 19 -12.44 10.98 -7.22
C ALA A 19 -12.91 9.61 -6.72
N ILE A 20 -11.97 8.66 -6.69
CA ILE A 20 -12.12 7.30 -6.16
C ILE A 20 -11.21 7.18 -4.95
N TYR A 21 -11.78 6.73 -3.84
CA TYR A 21 -11.08 6.45 -2.59
C TYR A 21 -11.01 4.94 -2.42
N VAL A 22 -9.80 4.43 -2.20
CA VAL A 22 -9.51 3.00 -2.04
C VAL A 22 -8.85 2.79 -0.70
N ASP A 23 -9.48 1.97 0.13
CA ASP A 23 -8.98 1.51 1.43
C ASP A 23 -8.66 0.01 1.35
N PHE A 24 -7.40 -0.36 1.58
CA PHE A 24 -6.96 -1.75 1.50
C PHE A 24 -7.23 -2.48 2.81
N SER A 25 -8.23 -3.37 2.82
CA SER A 25 -8.57 -4.13 4.01
C SER A 25 -7.40 -4.98 4.52
N LYS A 26 -6.91 -4.68 5.73
CA LYS A 26 -5.79 -5.35 6.40
C LYS A 26 -4.49 -5.34 5.57
N ALA A 27 -4.17 -4.19 4.97
CA ALA A 27 -3.00 -4.01 4.09
C ALA A 27 -1.71 -4.61 4.65
N PHE A 28 -1.37 -4.27 5.89
CA PHE A 28 -0.14 -4.76 6.54
C PHE A 28 -0.15 -6.27 6.79
N ASP A 29 -1.31 -6.89 7.03
CA ASP A 29 -1.43 -8.32 7.31
C ASP A 29 -1.43 -9.19 6.03
N LYS A 30 -1.67 -8.56 4.88
CA LYS A 30 -1.87 -9.25 3.60
C LYS A 30 -0.69 -9.18 2.63
N VAL A 31 0.44 -8.59 3.04
CA VAL A 31 1.65 -8.55 2.20
C VAL A 31 2.17 -9.97 1.92
N PRO A 32 2.17 -10.45 0.66
CA PRO A 32 2.71 -11.78 0.35
C PRO A 32 4.23 -11.78 0.50
N HIS A 33 4.78 -12.67 1.33
CA HIS A 33 6.22 -12.66 1.64
C HIS A 33 7.09 -12.87 0.40
N ASP A 34 6.73 -13.84 -0.45
CA ASP A 34 7.52 -14.14 -1.65
C ASP A 34 7.56 -12.95 -2.62
N LEU A 35 6.43 -12.26 -2.82
CA LEU A 35 6.37 -11.07 -3.66
C LEU A 35 7.13 -9.89 -3.06
N ALA A 36 7.09 -9.73 -1.73
CA ALA A 36 7.89 -8.71 -1.05
C ALA A 36 9.40 -8.98 -1.22
N ILE A 37 9.83 -10.25 -1.08
CA ILE A 37 11.23 -10.62 -1.30
C ILE A 37 11.64 -10.45 -2.76
N GLU A 38 10.79 -10.85 -3.71
CA GLU A 38 11.03 -10.62 -5.14
C GLU A 38 11.17 -9.12 -5.45
N LYS A 39 10.29 -8.29 -4.86
CA LYS A 39 10.37 -6.84 -4.99
C LYS A 39 11.71 -6.29 -4.49
N LEU A 40 12.19 -6.74 -3.33
CA LEU A 40 13.49 -6.33 -2.79
C LEU A 40 14.65 -6.75 -3.70
N ASN A 41 14.58 -7.93 -4.33
CA ASN A 41 15.56 -8.34 -5.35
C ASN A 41 15.54 -7.40 -6.56
N ARG A 42 14.36 -7.05 -7.08
CA ARG A 42 14.21 -6.13 -8.23
C ARG A 42 14.70 -4.72 -7.94
N LEU A 43 14.67 -4.29 -6.68
CA LEU A 43 15.25 -3.01 -6.24
C LEU A 43 16.79 -3.03 -6.17
N GLY A 44 17.44 -4.18 -6.38
CA GLY A 44 18.90 -4.29 -6.39
C GLY A 44 19.55 -4.27 -5.01
N LEU A 45 18.81 -4.62 -3.95
CA LEU A 45 19.37 -4.70 -2.60
C LEU A 45 20.45 -5.81 -2.50
N PRO A 46 21.49 -5.62 -1.67
CA PRO A 46 22.49 -6.66 -1.42
C PRO A 46 21.84 -7.97 -0.96
N SER A 47 22.31 -9.11 -1.48
CA SER A 47 21.71 -10.42 -1.20
C SER A 47 21.70 -10.78 0.29
N TRP A 48 22.66 -10.28 1.07
CA TRP A 48 22.69 -10.51 2.52
C TRP A 48 21.54 -9.80 3.25
N ILE A 49 21.16 -8.58 2.84
CA ILE A 49 19.99 -7.85 3.37
C ILE A 49 18.72 -8.62 3.00
N ILE A 50 18.62 -9.07 1.75
CA ILE A 50 17.45 -9.81 1.26
C ILE A 50 17.28 -11.12 2.04
N ARG A 51 18.37 -11.87 2.28
CA ARG A 51 18.33 -13.09 3.11
C ARG A 51 17.90 -12.78 4.54
N TRP A 52 18.39 -11.69 5.12
CA TRP A 52 18.00 -11.26 6.47
C TRP A 52 16.52 -10.87 6.54
N LEU A 53 16.01 -10.08 5.59
CA LEU A 53 14.59 -9.72 5.50
C LEU A 53 13.69 -10.93 5.20
N LYS A 54 14.16 -11.88 4.38
CA LYS A 54 13.47 -13.15 4.16
C LYS A 54 13.36 -13.94 5.45
N SER A 55 14.45 -14.07 6.21
CA SER A 55 14.45 -14.71 7.53
C SER A 55 13.47 -14.01 8.49
N TYR A 56 13.46 -12.67 8.49
CA TYR A 56 12.55 -11.87 9.30
C TYR A 56 11.06 -12.12 9.02
N LEU A 57 10.70 -12.33 7.74
CA LEU A 57 9.31 -12.55 7.33
C LEU A 57 8.86 -14.02 7.38
N SER A 58 9.80 -14.97 7.22
CA SER A 58 9.49 -16.40 7.04
C SER A 58 9.19 -17.13 8.35
N SER A 59 8.39 -18.19 8.27
CA SER A 59 8.11 -19.14 9.36
C SER A 59 7.68 -18.48 10.68
N ARG A 60 6.99 -17.33 10.57
CA ARG A 60 6.49 -16.60 11.74
C ARG A 60 5.34 -17.36 12.38
N LYS A 61 5.37 -17.39 13.71
CA LYS A 61 4.33 -18.00 14.53
C LYS A 61 3.78 -16.98 15.51
N ALA A 62 2.51 -17.10 15.84
CA ALA A 62 1.87 -16.29 16.87
C ALA A 62 0.88 -17.12 17.69
N PHE A 63 0.45 -16.55 18.80
CA PHE A 63 -0.65 -17.04 19.62
C PHE A 63 -1.38 -15.83 20.20
N VAL A 64 -2.63 -16.02 20.59
CA VAL A 64 -3.44 -15.01 21.26
C VAL A 64 -3.32 -15.23 22.77
N LYS A 65 -3.05 -14.15 23.52
CA LYS A 65 -3.04 -14.15 24.99
C LYS A 65 -4.13 -13.22 25.50
N VAL A 66 -5.01 -13.72 26.36
CA VAL A 66 -6.04 -12.94 27.06
C VAL A 66 -5.98 -13.29 28.54
N HIS A 67 -5.63 -12.31 29.38
CA HIS A 67 -5.30 -12.54 30.80
C HIS A 67 -4.24 -13.65 30.95
N ASP A 68 -4.59 -14.72 31.65
CA ASP A 68 -3.73 -15.89 31.88
C ASP A 68 -3.92 -16.99 30.83
N GLY A 69 -4.94 -16.88 29.99
CA GLY A 69 -5.22 -17.82 28.90
C GLY A 69 -4.32 -17.60 27.68
N ARG A 70 -3.95 -18.70 27.01
CA ARG A 70 -3.21 -18.69 25.73
C ARG A 70 -3.90 -19.60 24.72
N SER A 71 -3.99 -19.15 23.48
CA SER A 71 -4.39 -20.03 22.37
C SER A 71 -3.25 -20.98 22.01
N ASN A 72 -3.56 -21.96 21.16
CA ASN A 72 -2.53 -22.69 20.42
C ASN A 72 -1.71 -21.72 19.55
N VAL A 73 -0.46 -22.10 19.30
CA VAL A 73 0.43 -21.40 18.36
C VAL A 73 -0.03 -21.71 16.94
N PHE A 74 -0.08 -20.70 16.08
CA PHE A 74 -0.43 -20.80 14.67
C PHE A 74 0.57 -20.05 13.80
N ASP A 75 0.67 -20.45 12.53
CA ASP A 75 1.58 -19.84 11.56
C ASP A 75 0.99 -18.54 10.99
N ILE A 76 1.88 -17.62 10.60
CA ILE A 76 1.52 -16.36 9.95
C ILE A 76 2.05 -16.38 8.50
N PRO A 77 1.20 -16.72 7.52
CA PRO A 77 1.62 -16.94 6.13
C PRO A 77 1.85 -15.64 5.34
N SER A 78 1.38 -14.50 5.85
CA SER A 78 1.45 -13.22 5.14
C SER A 78 1.60 -12.04 6.09
N GLY A 79 1.85 -10.89 5.50
CA GLY A 79 1.90 -9.62 6.19
C GLY A 79 3.25 -9.33 6.82
N VAL A 80 3.36 -8.11 7.33
CA VAL A 80 4.50 -7.64 8.10
C VAL A 80 4.10 -7.52 9.58
N PRO A 81 5.03 -7.67 10.53
CA PRO A 81 4.70 -7.54 11.95
C PRO A 81 4.26 -6.11 12.29
N GLN A 82 3.01 -5.94 12.73
CA GLN A 82 2.52 -4.66 13.21
C GLN A 82 3.26 -4.25 14.49
N GLY A 83 3.55 -2.95 14.62
CA GLY A 83 4.37 -2.41 15.72
C GLY A 83 5.88 -2.61 15.56
N SER A 84 6.34 -3.27 14.49
CA SER A 84 7.77 -3.35 14.17
C SER A 84 8.26 -2.12 13.41
N HIS A 85 9.54 -1.80 13.56
CA HIS A 85 10.18 -0.72 12.79
C HIS A 85 10.32 -1.06 11.29
N LEU A 86 10.53 -2.33 10.95
CA LEU A 86 10.74 -2.75 9.57
C LEU A 86 9.45 -2.97 8.80
N GLY A 87 8.34 -3.29 9.47
CA GLY A 87 7.07 -3.58 8.82
C GLY A 87 6.60 -2.45 7.90
N PRO A 88 6.51 -1.20 8.38
CA PRO A 88 6.18 -0.05 7.54
C PRO A 88 7.11 0.17 6.37
N LEU A 89 8.42 -0.03 6.56
CA LEU A 89 9.41 0.12 5.48
C LEU A 89 9.20 -0.93 4.38
N ILE A 90 9.07 -2.21 4.76
CA ILE A 90 8.83 -3.31 3.82
C ILE A 90 7.50 -3.09 3.08
N PHE A 91 6.46 -2.65 3.79
CA PHE A 91 5.16 -2.36 3.19
C PHE A 91 5.25 -1.22 2.16
N ILE A 92 5.90 -0.10 2.49
CA ILE A 92 6.08 1.02 1.57
C ILE A 92 6.86 0.58 0.31
N LEU A 93 7.95 -0.16 0.47
CA LEU A 93 8.73 -0.68 -0.66
C LEU A 93 7.91 -1.61 -1.56
N PHE A 94 6.98 -2.37 -0.97
CA PHE A 94 6.08 -3.26 -1.69
C PHE A 94 4.99 -2.49 -2.46
N ILE A 95 4.27 -1.57 -1.81
CA ILE A 95 3.09 -0.92 -2.41
C ILE A 95 3.44 0.17 -3.42
N ASN A 96 4.65 0.74 -3.37
CA ASN A 96 5.03 1.91 -4.17
C ASN A 96 4.93 1.69 -5.70
N ASP A 97 5.00 0.46 -6.19
CA ASP A 97 4.84 0.16 -7.62
C ASP A 97 3.44 0.43 -8.15
N LEU A 98 2.44 0.44 -7.25
CA LEU A 98 1.06 0.70 -7.62
C LEU A 98 0.90 2.08 -8.28
N CYS A 99 1.65 3.07 -7.80
CA CYS A 99 1.67 4.41 -8.39
C CYS A 99 2.10 4.38 -9.86
N ALA A 100 3.08 3.56 -10.23
CA ALA A 100 3.55 3.46 -11.61
C ALA A 100 2.52 2.78 -12.55
N LYS A 101 1.54 2.04 -12.01
CA LYS A 101 0.53 1.32 -12.80
C LYS A 101 -0.76 2.10 -13.03
N ILE A 102 -0.99 3.18 -12.28
CA ILE A 102 -2.21 3.99 -12.41
C ILE A 102 -1.92 5.20 -13.29
N ASN A 103 -2.48 5.26 -14.50
CA ASN A 103 -2.26 6.36 -15.46
C ASN A 103 -3.15 7.59 -15.22
N LEU A 104 -3.58 7.80 -13.98
CA LEU A 104 -4.43 8.93 -13.56
C LEU A 104 -3.74 9.72 -12.45
N ASN A 105 -4.27 10.90 -12.12
CA ASN A 105 -3.80 11.60 -10.93
C ASN A 105 -4.12 10.74 -9.71
N LYS A 106 -3.13 10.59 -8.84
CA LYS A 106 -3.19 9.66 -7.72
C LYS A 106 -2.40 10.21 -6.55
N LEU A 107 -2.82 9.86 -5.35
CA LEU A 107 -2.09 10.05 -4.11
C LEU A 107 -2.11 8.72 -3.39
N LEU A 108 -0.93 8.25 -2.99
CA LEU A 108 -0.76 7.05 -2.18
C LEU A 108 -0.07 7.47 -0.88
N TYR A 109 -0.69 7.15 0.26
CA TYR A 109 -0.12 7.38 1.58
C TYR A 109 -0.39 6.17 2.45
N ALA A 110 0.68 5.48 2.88
CA ALA A 110 0.55 4.16 3.49
C ALA A 110 -0.35 3.25 2.62
N ASP A 111 -1.49 2.82 3.14
CA ASP A 111 -2.52 2.03 2.48
C ASP A 111 -3.68 2.85 1.88
N ASP A 112 -3.75 4.15 2.12
CA ASP A 112 -4.76 5.00 1.50
C ASP A 112 -4.37 5.36 0.07
N LEU A 113 -5.18 4.90 -0.89
CA LEU A 113 -5.05 5.30 -2.29
C LEU A 113 -6.23 6.19 -2.70
N LYS A 114 -5.89 7.36 -3.22
CA LYS A 114 -6.83 8.27 -3.86
C LYS A 114 -6.50 8.39 -5.34
N ILE A 115 -7.48 8.24 -6.20
CA ILE A 115 -7.37 8.46 -7.65
C ILE A 115 -8.36 9.55 -8.03
N PHE A 116 -7.97 10.49 -8.89
CA PHE A 116 -8.87 11.57 -9.30
C PHE A 116 -8.60 12.05 -10.72
N ARG A 117 -9.63 12.64 -11.34
CA ARG A 117 -9.57 13.16 -12.71
C ARG A 117 -10.50 14.35 -12.90
N VAL A 118 -10.05 15.34 -13.66
CA VAL A 118 -10.91 16.42 -14.15
C VAL A 118 -11.68 15.92 -15.37
N ILE A 119 -12.99 16.06 -15.35
CA ILE A 119 -13.87 15.68 -16.44
C ILE A 119 -14.16 16.94 -17.27
N ILE A 120 -13.60 16.97 -18.48
CA ILE A 120 -13.89 18.00 -19.47
C ILE A 120 -15.00 17.43 -20.34
N ALA A 121 -16.17 18.06 -20.32
CA ALA A 121 -17.23 17.71 -21.26
C ALA A 121 -16.79 18.14 -22.67
N GLU A 122 -16.38 17.19 -23.50
CA GLU A 122 -16.47 17.41 -24.94
C GLU A 122 -17.96 17.43 -25.27
N ILE A 123 -18.49 18.62 -25.58
CA ILE A 123 -19.79 18.71 -26.25
C ILE A 123 -19.58 17.99 -27.58
N PRO A 124 -20.22 16.84 -27.84
CA PRO A 124 -20.08 16.18 -29.12
C PRO A 124 -20.53 17.17 -30.22
N PRO A 125 -19.81 17.27 -31.35
CA PRO A 125 -20.24 18.13 -32.43
C PRO A 125 -21.65 17.71 -32.87
N VAL A 126 -22.56 18.69 -32.91
CA VAL A 126 -23.95 18.56 -33.35
C VAL A 126 -24.01 18.12 -34.81
#